data_AF-A0A8T6FM01-F1
#
_entry.id   AF-A0A8T6FM01-F1
#
_cell.length_a   1.000
_cell.length_b   1.000
_cell.length_c   1.000
_cell.angle_alpha   90.00
_cell.angle_beta   90.00
_cell.angle_gamma   90.00
#
_symmetry.space_group_name_H-M   'P 1'
#
loop_
_entity.id
_entity.type
_entity.pdbx_description
1 polymer ?
#
loop_
_entity_poly.entity_id
_entity_poly.type
_entity_poly.pdbx_seq_one_letter_code
_entity_poly.pdbx_strand_id
1 'polypeptide(L)'
;MADTQVLAHARATTAMARPTRACQSVTTRPDGRAGLEAEPAPSECEAPVRLWHALSFTTILRLFWRLGVEGAEYMTRRIGAFVCAVLATYLAGSLLSTQMILQEVASFGVPVDFATRITATLHDLAGLAVTYLPIIAIASLVAYPVTALVLRFVPGPRAVAYAIGGAAALFALHSLMFAVLGMHPLPATRTGLGMALQAAAGAIGGLTFAAVARPRPSGASDST
;
A
#
# COMPACT_ATOMS: atom_id res chain seq x y z
N MET A 1 16.95 -16.85 21.84
CA MET A 1 18.06 -16.60 20.89
C MET A 1 17.93 -15.20 20.28
N ALA A 2 17.91 -14.14 21.09
CA ALA A 2 17.66 -12.76 20.63
C ALA A 2 18.72 -11.73 21.10
N ASP A 3 19.76 -12.15 21.84
CA ASP A 3 20.72 -11.23 22.47
C ASP A 3 21.95 -10.88 21.62
N THR A 4 22.26 -11.66 20.58
CA THR A 4 23.52 -11.48 19.84
C THR A 4 23.50 -10.34 18.83
N GLN A 5 22.34 -10.00 18.25
CA GLN A 5 22.23 -8.90 17.28
C GLN A 5 22.26 -7.51 17.92
N VAL A 6 21.67 -7.34 19.10
CA VAL A 6 21.70 -6.04 19.80
C VAL A 6 23.12 -5.72 20.29
N LEU A 7 23.87 -6.73 20.75
CA LEU A 7 25.27 -6.59 21.15
C LEU A 7 26.22 -6.33 19.97
N ALA A 8 25.94 -6.90 18.78
CA ALA A 8 26.72 -6.60 17.56
C ALA A 8 26.50 -5.15 17.10
N HIS A 9 25.27 -4.65 17.16
CA HIS A 9 24.97 -3.26 16.78
C HIS A 9 25.56 -2.24 17.76
N ALA A 10 25.59 -2.58 19.06
CA ALA A 10 26.23 -1.75 20.09
C ALA A 10 27.76 -1.69 19.93
N ARG A 11 28.43 -2.78 19.51
CA ARG A 11 29.87 -2.78 19.25
C ARG A 11 30.25 -1.97 18.00
N ALA A 12 29.41 -1.99 16.96
CA ALA A 12 29.63 -1.18 15.75
C ALA A 12 29.47 0.33 16.01
N THR A 13 28.54 0.75 16.88
CA THR A 13 28.41 2.16 17.29
C THR A 13 29.49 2.61 18.25
N THR A 14 30.08 1.71 19.04
CA THR A 14 31.17 2.06 19.97
C THR A 14 32.54 2.18 19.28
N ALA A 15 32.72 1.58 18.10
CA ALA A 15 33.95 1.74 17.30
C ALA A 15 34.06 3.10 16.58
N MET A 16 33.00 3.92 16.59
CA MET A 16 33.02 5.31 16.12
C MET A 16 33.39 6.32 17.23
N ALA A 17 33.87 5.85 18.38
CA ALA A 17 34.35 6.71 19.44
C ALA A 17 35.82 7.15 19.19
N ARG A 18 35.96 8.45 18.89
CA ARG A 18 37.16 9.30 19.03
C ARG A 18 38.29 9.16 18.00
N PRO A 19 38.35 10.07 17.00
CA PRO A 19 39.57 10.30 16.22
C PRO A 19 40.73 10.89 17.03
N THR A 20 40.53 11.27 18.30
CA THR A 20 41.57 11.88 19.13
C THR A 20 42.68 10.94 19.62
N ARG A 21 42.56 9.61 19.44
CA ARG A 21 43.66 8.70 19.79
C ARG A 21 44.78 8.64 18.74
N ALA A 22 44.60 9.20 17.55
CA ALA A 22 45.59 9.13 16.47
C ALA A 22 46.69 10.22 16.54
N CYS A 23 46.47 11.34 17.25
CA CYS A 23 47.45 12.43 17.36
C CYS A 23 48.25 12.41 18.70
N GLN A 24 48.18 11.33 19.49
CA GLN A 24 49.04 11.12 20.67
C GLN A 24 49.77 9.78 20.58
N SER A 25 50.80 9.70 19.73
CA SER A 25 51.82 8.67 19.85
C SER A 25 53.01 9.25 20.63
N VAL A 26 53.01 9.09 21.95
CA VAL A 26 54.29 9.06 22.68
C VAL A 26 54.87 7.67 22.42
N THR A 27 55.84 7.57 21.51
CA THR A 27 56.63 6.34 21.35
C THR A 27 57.71 6.34 22.42
N THR A 28 57.54 5.52 23.47
CA THR A 28 58.65 5.20 24.36
C THR A 28 59.59 4.26 23.62
N ARG A 29 60.74 4.79 23.20
CA ARG A 29 61.85 4.00 22.66
C ARG A 29 62.41 3.13 23.82
N PRO A 30 62.73 1.84 23.60
CA PRO A 30 63.09 0.90 24.68
C PRO A 30 64.34 1.28 25.49
N ASP A 31 65.06 2.31 25.08
CA ASP A 31 66.27 2.90 25.66
C ASP A 31 66.00 4.15 26.53
N GLY A 32 64.74 4.52 26.78
CA GLY A 32 64.37 5.46 27.84
C GLY A 32 64.75 6.93 27.60
N ARG A 33 65.10 7.33 26.37
CA ARG A 33 65.35 8.74 26.02
C ARG A 33 64.17 9.33 25.25
N ALA A 34 63.68 10.47 25.74
CA ALA A 34 62.69 11.28 25.03
C ALA A 34 63.36 11.97 23.82
N GLY A 35 63.04 11.52 22.61
CA GLY A 35 63.40 12.22 21.38
C GLY A 35 62.31 13.23 21.03
N LEU A 36 62.69 14.51 20.84
CA LEU A 36 61.84 15.54 20.25
C LEU A 36 61.91 15.39 18.73
N GLU A 37 61.04 14.58 18.14
CA GLU A 37 60.70 14.73 16.72
C GLU A 37 59.58 15.77 16.59
N ALA A 38 59.67 16.59 15.54
CA ALA A 38 58.86 17.78 15.34
C ALA A 38 57.36 17.45 15.36
N GLU A 39 56.62 18.25 16.14
CA GLU A 39 55.16 18.19 16.25
C GLU A 39 54.52 18.38 14.87
N PRO A 40 53.62 17.49 14.40
CA PRO A 40 52.92 17.68 13.14
C PRO A 40 52.04 18.94 13.18
N ALA A 41 52.00 19.68 12.08
CA ALA A 41 51.28 20.95 12.03
C ALA A 41 49.76 20.77 12.27
N PRO A 42 49.11 21.67 13.03
CA PRO A 42 47.70 21.52 13.45
C PRO A 42 46.71 21.37 12.28
N SER A 43 47.06 21.87 11.09
CA SER A 43 46.25 21.75 9.87
C SER A 43 46.08 20.31 9.36
N GLU A 44 47.01 19.41 9.66
CA GLU A 44 46.96 18.01 9.19
C GLU A 44 46.00 17.15 10.01
N CYS A 45 45.79 17.48 11.29
CA CYS A 45 44.85 16.78 12.18
C CYS A 45 43.38 17.31 12.03
N GLU A 46 43.16 18.45 11.34
CA GLU A 46 41.82 19.03 11.09
C GLU A 46 41.10 18.51 9.82
N ALA A 47 41.86 18.02 8.82
CA ALA A 47 41.30 17.53 7.56
C ALA A 47 40.25 16.39 7.71
N PRO A 48 40.41 15.38 8.59
CA PRO A 48 39.45 14.28 8.67
C PRO A 48 38.12 14.65 9.37
N VAL A 49 38.08 15.70 10.19
CA VAL A 49 36.87 16.10 10.94
C VAL A 49 35.92 16.91 10.07
N ARG A 50 36.45 17.80 9.21
CA ARG A 50 35.64 18.57 8.25
C ARG A 50 34.94 17.68 7.21
N LEU A 51 35.57 16.60 6.78
CA LEU A 51 34.98 15.63 5.85
C LEU A 51 33.84 14.83 6.51
N TRP A 52 33.92 14.55 7.81
CA TRP A 52 32.92 13.82 8.59
C TRP A 52 31.59 14.58 8.74
N HIS A 53 31.64 15.90 8.93
CA HIS A 53 30.42 16.73 9.01
C HIS A 53 29.76 16.94 7.63
N ALA A 54 30.54 16.97 6.56
CA ALA A 54 30.02 17.14 5.20
C ALA A 54 29.33 15.86 4.66
N LEU A 55 29.84 14.68 5.01
CA LEU A 55 29.29 13.39 4.57
C LEU A 55 28.05 12.97 5.38
N SER A 56 27.98 13.27 6.68
CA SER A 56 26.83 12.89 7.53
C SER A 56 25.57 13.69 7.20
N PHE A 57 25.69 15.01 7.04
CA PHE A 57 24.51 15.86 6.78
C PHE A 57 23.90 15.63 5.40
N THR A 58 24.73 15.54 4.36
CA THR A 58 24.25 15.25 2.99
C THR A 58 23.70 13.83 2.86
N THR A 59 24.26 12.86 3.59
CA THR A 59 23.75 11.48 3.61
C THR A 59 22.42 11.38 4.35
N ILE A 60 22.27 12.05 5.50
CA ILE A 60 21.01 12.12 6.25
C ILE A 60 19.92 12.80 5.41
N LEU A 61 20.24 13.91 4.74
CA LEU A 61 19.31 14.59 3.82
C LEU A 61 18.92 13.71 2.63
N ARG A 62 19.88 12.98 2.04
CA ARG A 62 19.61 12.03 0.95
C ARG A 62 18.75 10.85 1.40
N LEU A 63 18.97 10.33 2.61
CA LEU A 63 18.15 9.27 3.21
C LEU A 63 16.74 9.76 3.51
N PHE A 64 16.61 10.92 4.14
CA PHE A 64 15.32 11.53 4.44
C PHE A 64 14.54 11.83 3.15
N TRP A 65 15.20 12.40 2.15
CA TRP A 65 14.64 12.65 0.83
C TRP A 65 14.24 11.34 0.13
N ARG A 66 15.09 10.31 0.13
CA ARG A 66 14.77 9.00 -0.45
C ARG A 66 13.59 8.34 0.24
N LEU A 67 13.56 8.29 1.57
CA LEU A 67 12.45 7.71 2.33
C LEU A 67 11.14 8.48 2.13
N GLY A 68 11.21 9.81 2.00
CA GLY A 68 10.05 10.65 1.70
C GLY A 68 9.50 10.42 0.29
N VAL A 69 10.36 10.38 -0.73
CA VAL A 69 9.97 10.17 -2.13
C VAL A 69 9.48 8.73 -2.36
N GLU A 70 10.16 7.73 -1.82
CA GLU A 70 9.74 6.32 -1.90
C GLU A 70 8.42 6.08 -1.16
N GLY A 71 8.22 6.73 -0.02
CA GLY A 71 6.96 6.71 0.71
C GLY A 71 5.81 7.34 -0.08
N ALA A 72 6.05 8.47 -0.72
CA ALA A 72 5.08 9.16 -1.55
C ALA A 72 4.69 8.35 -2.80
N GLU A 73 5.66 7.75 -3.50
CA GLU A 73 5.40 6.90 -4.67
C GLU A 73 4.58 5.66 -4.28
N TYR A 74 4.91 5.04 -3.15
CA TYR A 74 4.16 3.91 -2.62
C TYR A 74 2.72 4.28 -2.28
N MET A 75 2.51 5.42 -1.61
CA MET A 75 1.18 5.92 -1.27
C MET A 75 0.36 6.22 -2.52
N THR A 76 0.93 6.93 -3.48
CA THR A 76 0.28 7.25 -4.76
C THR A 76 -0.13 5.99 -5.51
N ARG A 77 0.73 4.95 -5.54
CA ARG A 77 0.38 3.67 -6.16
C ARG A 77 -0.77 2.96 -5.44
N ARG A 78 -0.80 2.99 -4.10
CA ARG A 78 -1.88 2.41 -3.29
C ARG A 78 -3.21 3.12 -3.52
N ILE A 79 -3.18 4.45 -3.60
CA ILE A 79 -4.35 5.27 -3.93
C ILE A 79 -4.82 4.98 -5.35
N GLY A 80 -3.91 4.93 -6.33
CA GLY A 80 -4.23 4.55 -7.70
C GLY A 80 -4.87 3.16 -7.81
N ALA A 81 -4.31 2.17 -7.10
CA ALA A 81 -4.90 0.83 -7.03
C ALA A 81 -6.31 0.83 -6.42
N PHE A 82 -6.52 1.63 -5.38
CA PHE A 82 -7.83 1.79 -4.75
C PHE A 82 -8.84 2.39 -5.72
N VAL A 83 -8.47 3.48 -6.41
CA VAL A 83 -9.34 4.12 -7.41
C VAL A 83 -9.68 3.15 -8.54
N CYS A 84 -8.70 2.43 -9.08
CA CYS A 84 -8.93 1.40 -10.11
C CYS A 84 -9.89 0.31 -9.64
N ALA A 85 -9.74 -0.15 -8.39
CA ALA A 85 -10.60 -1.17 -7.81
C ALA A 85 -12.05 -0.72 -7.62
N VAL A 86 -12.25 0.51 -7.12
CA VAL A 86 -13.57 1.12 -6.97
C VAL A 86 -14.24 1.30 -8.33
N LEU A 87 -13.51 1.80 -9.33
CA LEU A 87 -14.01 1.96 -10.69
C LEU A 87 -14.37 0.61 -11.32
N ALA A 88 -13.50 -0.40 -11.21
CA ALA A 88 -13.78 -1.75 -11.73
C ALA A 88 -15.04 -2.35 -11.09
N THR A 89 -15.19 -2.20 -9.78
CA THR A 89 -16.38 -2.65 -9.04
C THR A 89 -17.64 -1.93 -9.51
N TYR A 90 -17.57 -0.61 -9.66
CA TYR A 90 -18.68 0.21 -10.11
C TYR A 90 -19.13 -0.15 -11.52
N LEU A 91 -18.18 -0.28 -12.46
CA LEU A 91 -18.47 -0.63 -13.85
C LEU A 91 -19.12 -2.02 -13.93
N ALA A 92 -18.55 -3.01 -13.24
CA ALA A 92 -19.10 -4.36 -13.21
C ALA A 92 -20.47 -4.41 -12.50
N GLY A 93 -20.59 -3.76 -11.34
CA GLY A 93 -21.81 -3.75 -10.54
C GLY A 93 -22.97 -3.04 -11.23
N SER A 94 -22.70 -1.91 -11.89
CA SER A 94 -23.68 -1.17 -12.70
C SER A 94 -24.12 -2.01 -13.90
N LEU A 95 -23.18 -2.48 -14.72
CA LEU A 95 -23.47 -3.32 -15.88
C LEU A 95 -24.32 -4.55 -15.52
N LEU A 96 -23.89 -5.33 -14.53
CA LEU A 96 -24.60 -6.53 -14.10
C LEU A 96 -26.00 -6.21 -13.55
N SER A 97 -26.14 -5.10 -12.81
CA SER A 97 -27.46 -4.66 -12.32
C SER A 97 -28.39 -4.28 -13.46
N THR A 98 -27.92 -3.45 -14.39
CA THR A 98 -28.72 -3.02 -15.54
C THR A 98 -29.16 -4.22 -16.37
N GLN A 99 -28.27 -5.16 -16.65
CA GLN A 99 -28.62 -6.35 -17.45
C GLN A 99 -29.63 -7.26 -16.74
N MET A 100 -29.54 -7.40 -15.41
CA MET A 100 -30.54 -8.13 -14.62
C MET A 100 -31.91 -7.46 -14.67
N ILE A 101 -31.97 -6.13 -14.49
CA ILE A 101 -33.21 -5.37 -14.52
C ILE A 101 -33.85 -5.43 -15.91
N LEU A 102 -33.05 -5.25 -16.98
CA LEU A 102 -33.55 -5.36 -18.35
C LEU A 102 -34.04 -6.75 -18.69
N GLN A 103 -33.40 -7.79 -18.13
CA GLN A 103 -33.87 -9.16 -18.32
C GLN A 103 -35.21 -9.41 -17.62
N GLU A 104 -35.41 -8.85 -16.42
CA GLU A 104 -36.69 -8.89 -15.72
C GLU A 104 -37.78 -8.15 -16.52
N VAL A 105 -37.48 -6.96 -17.04
CA VAL A 105 -38.41 -6.21 -17.90
C VAL A 105 -38.77 -6.98 -19.18
N ALA A 106 -37.80 -7.61 -19.83
CA ALA A 106 -38.03 -8.43 -21.01
C ALA A 106 -38.96 -9.62 -20.72
N SER A 107 -38.94 -10.16 -19.50
CA SER A 107 -39.81 -11.27 -19.10
C SER A 107 -41.30 -10.90 -19.07
N PHE A 108 -41.63 -9.60 -19.00
CA PHE A 108 -43.01 -9.10 -19.10
C PHE A 108 -43.49 -8.87 -20.54
N GLY A 109 -42.72 -9.30 -21.55
CA GLY A 109 -43.07 -9.15 -22.97
C GLY A 109 -42.70 -7.80 -23.57
N VAL A 110 -41.96 -6.96 -22.84
CA VAL A 110 -41.39 -5.73 -23.38
C VAL A 110 -40.20 -6.06 -24.28
N PRO A 111 -40.16 -5.64 -25.55
CA PRO A 111 -39.02 -5.90 -26.42
C PRO A 111 -37.80 -5.11 -25.94
N VAL A 112 -36.72 -5.83 -25.58
CA VAL A 112 -35.43 -5.25 -25.19
C VAL A 112 -34.36 -5.73 -26.15
N ASP A 113 -34.10 -4.93 -27.17
CA ASP A 113 -33.06 -5.20 -28.16
C ASP A 113 -31.66 -4.85 -27.66
N PHE A 114 -30.64 -5.18 -28.46
CA PHE A 114 -29.25 -4.93 -28.10
C PHE A 114 -28.94 -3.43 -27.94
N ALA A 115 -29.49 -2.59 -28.82
CA ALA A 115 -29.30 -1.14 -28.74
C ALA A 115 -29.85 -0.58 -27.41
N THR A 116 -31.03 -1.01 -26.99
CA THR A 116 -31.63 -0.63 -25.71
C THR A 116 -30.75 -1.06 -24.54
N ARG A 117 -30.17 -2.26 -24.58
CA ARG A 117 -29.26 -2.75 -23.52
C ARG A 117 -28.04 -1.87 -23.35
N ILE A 118 -27.42 -1.46 -24.45
CA ILE A 118 -26.25 -0.57 -24.42
C ILE A 118 -26.64 0.82 -23.93
N THR A 119 -27.70 1.41 -24.49
CA THR A 119 -28.15 2.76 -24.10
C THR A 119 -28.54 2.82 -22.63
N ALA A 120 -29.29 1.85 -22.12
CA ALA A 120 -29.65 1.77 -20.70
C ALA A 120 -28.41 1.60 -19.81
N THR A 121 -27.44 0.77 -20.21
CA THR A 121 -26.19 0.61 -19.45
C THR A 121 -25.41 1.91 -19.35
N LEU A 122 -25.28 2.64 -20.46
CA LEU A 122 -24.59 3.94 -20.47
C LEU A 122 -25.33 4.98 -19.63
N HIS A 123 -26.66 4.97 -19.68
CA HIS A 123 -27.49 5.86 -18.88
C HIS A 123 -27.33 5.58 -17.39
N ASP A 124 -27.43 4.31 -16.97
CA ASP A 124 -27.22 3.90 -15.57
C ASP A 124 -25.78 4.20 -15.11
N LEU A 125 -24.79 4.03 -15.98
CA LEU A 125 -23.40 4.35 -15.65
C LEU A 125 -23.17 5.85 -15.42
N ALA A 126 -23.95 6.73 -16.05
CA ALA A 126 -23.91 8.15 -15.74
C ALA A 126 -24.74 8.47 -14.49
N GLY A 127 -25.96 7.92 -14.40
CA GLY A 127 -26.92 8.21 -13.33
C GLY A 127 -26.51 7.69 -11.95
N LEU A 128 -25.87 6.52 -11.89
CA LEU A 128 -25.44 5.89 -10.64
C LEU A 128 -24.08 6.41 -10.15
N ALA A 129 -23.34 7.15 -10.97
CA ALA A 129 -21.97 7.56 -10.62
C ALA A 129 -21.94 8.48 -9.39
N VAL A 130 -22.95 9.33 -9.22
CA VAL A 130 -22.99 10.29 -8.10
C VAL A 130 -23.37 9.61 -6.78
N THR A 131 -24.22 8.58 -6.83
CA THR A 131 -24.78 7.95 -5.61
C THR A 131 -24.08 6.65 -5.26
N TYR A 132 -23.87 5.77 -6.24
CA TYR A 132 -23.37 4.42 -6.00
C TYR A 132 -21.84 4.39 -5.86
N LEU A 133 -21.11 5.11 -6.70
CA LEU A 133 -19.65 5.13 -6.69
C LEU A 133 -19.06 5.57 -5.32
N PRO A 134 -19.53 6.65 -4.66
CA PRO A 134 -18.98 7.04 -3.36
C PRO A 134 -19.25 6.00 -2.27
N ILE A 135 -20.41 5.35 -2.32
CA ILE A 135 -20.79 4.33 -1.34
C ILE A 135 -19.92 3.06 -1.52
N ILE A 136 -19.67 2.63 -2.76
CA ILE A 136 -18.69 1.56 -3.07
C ILE A 136 -17.30 1.95 -2.54
N ALA A 137 -16.89 3.20 -2.75
CA ALA A 137 -15.60 3.68 -2.27
C ALA A 137 -15.50 3.55 -0.75
N ILE A 138 -16.51 4.00 0.00
CA ILE A 138 -16.54 3.88 1.47
C ILE A 138 -16.49 2.41 1.91
N ALA A 139 -17.31 1.54 1.30
CA ALA A 139 -17.30 0.11 1.63
C ALA A 139 -15.92 -0.52 1.38
N SER A 140 -15.31 -0.21 0.24
CA SER A 140 -13.98 -0.71 -0.14
C SER A 140 -12.87 -0.15 0.77
N LEU A 141 -13.01 1.11 1.18
CA LEU A 141 -12.06 1.80 2.08
C LEU A 141 -11.99 1.12 3.45
N VAL A 142 -13.09 0.53 3.91
CA VAL A 142 -13.12 -0.28 5.13
C VAL A 142 -12.63 -1.71 4.86
N ALA A 143 -13.12 -2.35 3.80
CA ALA A 143 -12.85 -3.76 3.54
C ALA A 143 -11.38 -4.07 3.22
N TYR A 144 -10.68 -3.22 2.47
CA TYR A 144 -9.30 -3.50 2.04
C TYR A 144 -8.26 -3.40 3.16
N PRO A 145 -8.33 -2.42 4.10
CA PRO A 145 -7.53 -2.45 5.32
C PRO A 145 -7.83 -3.64 6.22
N VAL A 146 -9.12 -4.00 6.39
CA VAL A 146 -9.51 -5.20 7.16
C VAL A 146 -8.91 -6.45 6.54
N THR A 147 -8.99 -6.58 5.21
CA THR A 147 -8.37 -7.70 4.48
C THR A 147 -6.85 -7.74 4.67
N ALA A 148 -6.19 -6.57 4.60
CA ALA A 148 -4.76 -6.47 4.85
C ALA A 148 -4.37 -6.89 6.28
N LEU A 149 -5.22 -6.55 7.26
CA LEU A 149 -5.05 -6.93 8.65
C LEU A 149 -5.24 -8.44 8.83
N VAL A 150 -6.26 -9.03 8.22
CA VAL A 150 -6.49 -10.48 8.25
C VAL A 150 -5.30 -11.25 7.68
N LEU A 151 -4.76 -10.79 6.54
CA LEU A 151 -3.57 -11.39 5.92
C LEU A 151 -2.31 -11.34 6.80
N ARG A 152 -2.27 -10.49 7.83
CA ARG A 152 -1.17 -10.48 8.81
C ARG A 152 -1.25 -11.66 9.78
N PHE A 153 -2.46 -12.15 10.07
CA PHE A 153 -2.69 -13.24 11.03
C PHE A 153 -2.89 -14.59 10.33
N VAL A 154 -3.51 -14.58 9.16
CA VAL A 154 -3.78 -15.76 8.35
C VAL A 154 -3.10 -15.57 6.99
N PRO A 155 -1.82 -15.96 6.85
CA PRO A 155 -1.10 -15.80 5.60
C PRO A 155 -1.74 -16.69 4.52
N GLY A 156 -1.90 -16.12 3.32
CA GLY A 156 -2.53 -16.79 2.19
C GLY A 156 -2.37 -16.01 0.89
N PRO A 157 -2.92 -16.53 -0.22
CA PRO A 157 -2.82 -15.87 -1.52
C PRO A 157 -3.53 -14.51 -1.48
N ARG A 158 -2.74 -13.43 -1.59
CA ARG A 158 -3.22 -12.04 -1.52
C ARG A 158 -4.39 -11.78 -2.48
N ALA A 159 -4.31 -12.24 -3.72
CA ALA A 159 -5.37 -12.06 -4.71
C ALA A 159 -6.72 -12.62 -4.23
N VAL A 160 -6.73 -13.84 -3.69
CA VAL A 160 -7.95 -14.50 -3.19
C VAL A 160 -8.50 -13.75 -1.97
N ALA A 161 -7.63 -13.35 -1.04
CA ALA A 161 -8.06 -12.61 0.14
C ALA A 161 -8.73 -11.28 -0.21
N TYR A 162 -8.18 -10.51 -1.16
CA TYR A 162 -8.81 -9.27 -1.61
C TYR A 162 -10.06 -9.51 -2.46
N ALA A 163 -10.13 -10.58 -3.25
CA ALA A 163 -11.36 -10.97 -3.94
C ALA A 163 -12.48 -11.24 -2.94
N ILE A 164 -12.21 -12.02 -1.89
CA ILE A 164 -13.16 -12.29 -0.81
C ILE A 164 -13.51 -11.01 -0.07
N GLY A 165 -12.53 -10.17 0.26
CA GLY A 165 -12.75 -8.88 0.93
C GLY A 165 -13.64 -7.94 0.12
N GLY A 166 -13.42 -7.86 -1.20
CA GLY A 166 -14.27 -7.09 -2.10
C GLY A 166 -15.69 -7.67 -2.23
N ALA A 167 -15.82 -8.98 -2.34
CA ALA A 167 -17.13 -9.64 -2.36
C ALA A 167 -17.92 -9.39 -1.07
N ALA A 168 -17.25 -9.54 0.08
CA ALA A 168 -17.81 -9.26 1.39
C ALA A 168 -18.21 -7.79 1.53
N ALA A 169 -17.42 -6.86 0.98
CA ALA A 169 -17.74 -5.43 0.98
C ALA A 169 -19.07 -5.14 0.29
N LEU A 170 -19.28 -5.69 -0.92
CA LEU A 170 -20.48 -5.43 -1.71
C LEU A 170 -21.70 -6.17 -1.16
N PHE A 171 -21.51 -7.37 -0.64
CA PHE A 171 -22.56 -8.10 0.07
C PHE A 171 -23.02 -7.36 1.34
N ALA A 172 -22.05 -6.94 2.18
CA ALA A 172 -22.33 -6.20 3.40
C ALA A 172 -22.95 -4.84 3.11
N LEU A 173 -22.48 -4.15 2.07
CA LEU A 173 -23.03 -2.86 1.63
C LEU A 173 -24.53 -2.98 1.34
N HIS A 174 -24.93 -3.90 0.47
CA HIS A 174 -26.34 -4.05 0.10
C HIS A 174 -27.20 -4.57 1.25
N SER A 175 -26.65 -5.47 2.07
CA SER A 175 -27.34 -5.97 3.28
C SER A 175 -27.58 -4.85 4.29
N LEU A 176 -26.60 -3.97 4.48
CA LEU A 176 -26.71 -2.81 5.37
C LEU A 176 -27.70 -1.77 4.82
N MET A 177 -27.65 -1.50 3.51
CA MET A 177 -28.62 -0.60 2.87
C MET A 177 -30.04 -1.11 3.05
N PHE A 178 -30.28 -2.42 2.88
CA PHE A 178 -31.58 -3.01 3.15
C PHE A 178 -31.99 -2.90 4.63
N ALA A 179 -31.07 -3.18 5.56
CA ALA A 179 -31.34 -3.10 6.99
C ALA A 179 -31.66 -1.66 7.47
N VAL A 180 -31.00 -0.65 6.89
CA VAL A 180 -31.17 0.76 7.28
C VAL A 180 -32.39 1.40 6.59
N LEU A 181 -32.61 1.11 5.30
CA LEU A 181 -33.63 1.77 4.48
C LEU A 181 -34.94 0.98 4.40
N GLY A 182 -34.95 -0.30 4.78
CA GLY A 182 -36.10 -1.20 4.63
C GLY A 182 -36.40 -1.60 3.18
N MET A 183 -35.56 -1.21 2.22
CA MET A 183 -35.70 -1.53 0.80
C MET A 183 -34.35 -1.67 0.11
N HIS A 184 -34.32 -2.39 -1.01
CA HIS A 184 -33.14 -2.50 -1.87
C HIS A 184 -33.05 -1.31 -2.84
N PRO A 185 -32.06 -0.40 -2.70
CA PRO A 185 -31.97 0.77 -3.58
C PRO A 185 -31.55 0.39 -5.00
N LEU A 186 -30.80 -0.70 -5.16
CA LEU A 186 -30.56 -1.34 -6.45
C LEU A 186 -31.54 -2.52 -6.60
N PRO A 187 -32.56 -2.42 -7.47
CA PRO A 187 -33.59 -3.46 -7.62
C PRO A 187 -33.01 -4.85 -7.93
N ALA A 188 -31.91 -4.91 -8.69
CA ALA A 188 -31.22 -6.16 -9.00
C ALA A 188 -30.86 -6.98 -7.75
N THR A 189 -30.60 -6.35 -6.60
CA THR A 189 -30.16 -7.03 -5.37
C THR A 189 -31.28 -7.67 -4.54
N ARG A 190 -32.54 -7.58 -5.00
CA ARG A 190 -33.69 -8.23 -4.34
C ARG A 190 -33.63 -9.76 -4.41
N THR A 191 -32.90 -10.29 -5.39
CA THR A 191 -32.77 -11.74 -5.61
C THR A 191 -31.42 -12.25 -5.12
N GLY A 192 -31.35 -13.52 -4.73
CA GLY A 192 -30.08 -14.15 -4.37
C GLY A 192 -29.04 -14.11 -5.50
N LEU A 193 -29.49 -14.28 -6.75
CA LEU A 193 -28.61 -14.18 -7.92
C LEU A 193 -28.04 -12.77 -8.09
N GLY A 194 -28.88 -11.73 -7.99
CA GLY A 194 -28.39 -10.36 -8.11
C GLY A 194 -27.46 -9.95 -6.96
N MET A 195 -27.71 -10.43 -5.74
CA MET A 195 -26.79 -10.27 -4.62
C MET A 195 -25.44 -10.97 -4.90
N ALA A 196 -25.46 -12.20 -5.43
CA ALA A 196 -24.25 -12.92 -5.81
C ALA A 196 -23.47 -12.20 -6.92
N LEU A 197 -24.15 -11.61 -7.91
CA LEU A 197 -23.53 -10.82 -8.97
C LEU A 197 -22.90 -9.52 -8.44
N GLN A 198 -23.52 -8.86 -7.45
CA GLN A 198 -22.89 -7.71 -6.79
C GLN A 198 -21.69 -8.12 -5.95
N ALA A 199 -21.74 -9.25 -5.26
CA ALA A 199 -20.57 -9.81 -4.59
C ALA A 199 -19.45 -10.13 -5.60
N ALA A 200 -19.79 -10.69 -6.77
CA ALA A 200 -18.82 -10.93 -7.84
C ALA A 200 -18.21 -9.63 -8.38
N ALA A 201 -19.01 -8.56 -8.55
CA ALA A 201 -18.49 -7.24 -8.91
C ALA A 201 -17.49 -6.71 -7.86
N GLY A 202 -17.79 -6.89 -6.58
CA GLY A 202 -16.86 -6.58 -5.49
C GLY A 202 -15.58 -7.42 -5.56
N ALA A 203 -15.69 -8.71 -5.88
CA ALA A 203 -14.54 -9.59 -6.06
C ALA A 203 -13.63 -9.12 -7.19
N ILE A 204 -14.20 -8.67 -8.32
CA ILE A 204 -13.46 -8.09 -9.44
C ILE A 204 -12.64 -6.90 -8.96
N GLY A 205 -13.24 -5.95 -8.22
CA GLY A 205 -12.51 -4.82 -7.64
C GLY A 205 -11.40 -5.23 -6.69
N GLY A 206 -11.67 -6.21 -5.83
CA GLY A 206 -10.66 -6.80 -4.93
C GLY A 206 -9.46 -7.39 -5.68
N LEU A 207 -9.71 -8.13 -6.75
CA LEU A 207 -8.67 -8.66 -7.63
C LEU A 207 -7.89 -7.53 -8.32
N THR A 208 -8.58 -6.51 -8.83
CA THR A 208 -7.95 -5.31 -9.41
C THR A 208 -7.04 -4.63 -8.39
N PHE A 209 -7.50 -4.44 -7.15
CA PHE A 209 -6.68 -3.87 -6.09
C PHE A 209 -5.44 -4.71 -5.83
N ALA A 210 -5.59 -6.03 -5.72
CA ALA A 210 -4.46 -6.93 -5.45
C ALA A 210 -3.43 -6.93 -6.59
N ALA A 211 -3.89 -6.87 -7.85
CA ALA A 211 -3.03 -6.86 -9.02
C ALA A 211 -2.25 -5.54 -9.15
N VAL A 212 -2.89 -4.40 -8.90
CA VAL A 212 -2.25 -3.07 -9.06
C VAL A 212 -1.41 -2.70 -7.83
N ALA A 213 -1.85 -3.05 -6.62
CA ALA A 213 -1.11 -2.76 -5.41
C ALA A 213 0.03 -3.77 -5.19
N ARG A 214 1.21 -3.48 -5.76
CA ARG A 214 2.43 -4.27 -5.54
C ARG A 214 2.87 -4.28 -4.06
N PRO A 215 3.31 -5.43 -3.51
CA PRO A 215 4.02 -5.49 -2.24
C PRO A 215 5.25 -4.58 -2.25
N ARG A 216 5.70 -4.13 -1.06
CA ARG A 216 7.01 -3.47 -0.97
C ARG A 216 8.06 -4.50 -1.39
N PRO A 217 9.03 -4.14 -2.25
CA PRO A 217 10.23 -4.95 -2.39
C PRO A 217 10.83 -5.07 -0.99
N SER A 218 10.86 -6.29 -0.45
CA SER A 218 11.74 -6.60 0.67
C SER A 218 13.13 -6.24 0.18
N GLY A 219 13.80 -5.29 0.84
CA GLY A 219 15.17 -4.90 0.47
C GLY A 219 15.97 -6.17 0.21
N ALA A 220 16.59 -6.22 -0.97
CA ALA A 220 17.52 -7.28 -1.32
C ALA A 220 18.43 -7.48 -0.12
N SER A 221 18.39 -8.67 0.49
CA SER A 221 19.35 -9.05 1.50
C SER A 221 20.73 -8.88 0.86
N ASP A 222 21.52 -7.97 1.41
CA ASP A 222 22.95 -7.89 1.19
C ASP A 222 23.56 -9.28 1.39
N SER A 223 23.86 -9.93 0.28
CA SER A 223 24.73 -11.09 0.15
C SER A 223 25.18 -11.03 -1.31
N THR A 224 26.43 -10.75 -1.66
CA THR A 224 27.68 -11.33 -1.13
C THR A 224 28.84 -10.43 -1.54
#